data_AF-A0A3M5UHU7-F1
#
_entry.id   AF-A0A3M5UHU7-F1
#
_cell.length_a   1.000
_cell.length_b   1.000
_cell.length_c   1.000
_cell.angle_alpha   90.00
_cell.angle_beta   90.00
_cell.angle_gamma   90.00
#
_symmetry.space_group_name_H-M   'P 1'
#
loop_
_entity.id
_entity.type
_entity.pdbx_description
1 polymer ?
#
loop_
_entity_poly.entity_id
_entity_poly.type
_entity_poly.pdbx_seq_one_letter_code
_entity_poly.pdbx_strand_id
1 'polypeptide(L)'
;MAIYKQWEGMPAGSHWFVLNNYSAGLYRRKSQSDEPGGGKSSDAESVRQLLNELRDAEKTSKSQTVQDLRDKLNEKREELGDEKFKEIMQELMEKADVSWLEMLRRLMKEWFPETDDTSPTPSPPSPGPSPGGGGGGGGGRPSPGNFGPSEPMSNLPITEGSKHFNYKPDQSNPGKKPDNIWSGFSQGPDGNCVTVSAIKGAMMKFGQKPTDVFKEVKETADGYHVKMRDGFELNLSKDELKQAARYAQFKGDNPGMLTDANFMFAASAKRAQMEGNGLDDNPSQSKRSFAHAMQSLNNGEMPREALDRLGLKGLYRQSSSSELASGKLGVVAYDRHSMVVIDGRVELWGRRGGAPKQGIAYAFL
;
A
#
# COMPACT_ATOMS: atom_id res chain seq x y z
N MET A 1 -74.47 16.36 29.51
CA MET A 1 -74.89 16.71 28.14
C MET A 1 -74.05 15.90 27.16
N ALA A 2 -74.70 15.26 26.20
CA ALA A 2 -74.18 14.29 25.21
C ALA A 2 -73.01 14.88 24.35
N ILE A 3 -72.15 14.13 23.63
CA ILE A 3 -72.41 13.14 22.55
C ILE A 3 -71.13 12.28 22.27
N TYR A 4 -71.36 11.02 21.87
CA TYR A 4 -70.55 9.97 21.22
C TYR A 4 -69.33 10.35 20.32
N LYS A 5 -68.27 9.50 20.26
CA LYS A 5 -68.11 8.36 19.30
C LYS A 5 -66.78 7.60 19.47
N GLN A 6 -66.88 6.27 19.30
CA GLN A 6 -65.82 5.26 19.21
C GLN A 6 -65.10 5.30 17.84
N TRP A 7 -63.84 4.85 17.75
CA TRP A 7 -63.34 3.84 16.78
C TRP A 7 -61.84 3.49 16.99
N GLU A 8 -61.50 2.25 16.63
CA GLU A 8 -60.35 1.43 17.01
C GLU A 8 -59.06 1.68 16.21
N GLY A 9 -57.91 1.22 16.74
CA GLY A 9 -56.68 0.99 15.97
C GLY A 9 -55.37 1.02 16.80
N MET A 10 -54.99 -0.10 17.40
CA MET A 10 -53.62 -0.40 17.90
C MET A 10 -52.79 -1.10 16.79
N PRO A 11 -51.45 -1.27 16.86
CA PRO A 11 -50.55 -1.07 18.02
C PRO A 11 -49.20 -0.34 17.77
N ALA A 12 -48.63 0.07 18.91
CA ALA A 12 -47.23 0.07 19.38
C ALA A 12 -46.07 -0.07 18.35
N GLY A 13 -44.97 0.66 18.46
CA GLY A 13 -44.48 1.45 19.60
C GLY A 13 -42.95 1.53 19.50
N SER A 14 -42.46 2.66 19.02
CA SER A 14 -41.05 3.05 19.06
C SER A 14 -40.92 4.16 20.09
N HIS A 15 -40.12 3.97 21.14
CA HIS A 15 -39.70 5.08 21.98
C HIS A 15 -38.23 4.98 22.35
N TRP A 16 -37.50 5.95 21.80
CA TRP A 16 -36.18 6.40 22.20
C TRP A 16 -36.24 7.02 23.60
N PHE A 17 -35.23 6.75 24.42
CA PHE A 17 -34.77 7.70 25.45
C PHE A 17 -33.25 7.66 25.57
N VAL A 18 -32.65 8.81 25.32
CA VAL A 18 -31.28 9.19 25.73
C VAL A 18 -31.38 9.77 27.13
N LEU A 19 -30.43 9.47 28.02
CA LEU A 19 -29.89 10.43 28.98
C LEU A 19 -28.55 9.93 29.55
N ASN A 20 -27.60 10.85 29.53
CA ASN A 20 -26.21 10.72 29.96
C ASN A 20 -26.11 11.12 31.45
N ASN A 21 -25.20 10.49 32.22
CA ASN A 21 -24.13 11.13 33.03
C ASN A 21 -23.80 10.54 34.42
N TYR A 22 -22.48 10.42 34.63
CA TYR A 22 -21.65 10.55 35.84
C TYR A 22 -21.79 9.57 37.03
N SER A 23 -20.72 8.78 37.23
CA SER A 23 -19.77 8.90 38.36
C SER A 23 -19.35 7.57 38.99
N ALA A 24 -18.03 7.34 38.88
CA ALA A 24 -17.10 6.58 39.71
C ALA A 24 -17.61 5.89 41.01
N GLY A 25 -17.15 4.64 41.19
CA GLY A 25 -16.81 4.13 42.52
C GLY A 25 -16.98 2.63 42.73
N LEU A 26 -15.86 1.98 43.05
CA LEU A 26 -15.75 0.75 43.87
C LEU A 26 -15.88 -0.60 43.13
N TYR A 27 -14.79 -1.00 42.45
CA TYR A 27 -14.50 -2.40 42.17
C TYR A 27 -14.06 -3.12 43.45
N ARG A 28 -14.94 -3.98 43.96
CA ARG A 28 -14.67 -5.02 44.96
C ARG A 28 -14.03 -6.23 44.25
N ARG A 29 -12.90 -6.70 44.76
CA ARG A 29 -12.13 -7.84 44.26
C ARG A 29 -12.69 -9.19 44.78
N LYS A 30 -12.51 -10.22 43.93
CA LYS A 30 -12.68 -11.70 44.10
C LYS A 30 -14.12 -12.21 43.89
N SER A 31 -14.35 -13.27 43.11
CA SER A 31 -13.55 -14.49 42.95
C SER A 31 -13.54 -15.05 41.53
N GLN A 32 -12.34 -15.48 41.13
CA GLN A 32 -12.07 -16.41 40.04
C GLN A 32 -12.62 -17.80 40.42
N SER A 33 -13.40 -18.39 39.52
CA SER A 33 -13.68 -19.82 39.48
C SER A 33 -13.31 -20.30 38.09
N ASP A 34 -12.21 -21.03 38.01
CA ASP A 34 -11.76 -21.74 36.82
C ASP A 34 -12.71 -22.92 36.55
N GLU A 35 -13.36 -22.91 35.39
CA GLU A 35 -13.55 -24.13 34.58
C GLU A 35 -13.46 -23.76 33.09
N PRO A 36 -12.82 -24.60 32.25
CA PRO A 36 -12.35 -24.22 30.92
C PRO A 36 -13.29 -24.75 29.83
N GLY A 37 -13.90 -23.88 29.02
CA GLY A 37 -14.63 -24.35 27.84
C GLY A 37 -15.52 -23.37 27.07
N GLY A 38 -15.80 -22.18 27.60
CA GLY A 38 -16.77 -21.26 26.98
C GLY A 38 -16.22 -20.22 26.00
N GLY A 39 -14.91 -19.94 25.99
CA GLY A 39 -14.34 -18.78 25.28
C GLY A 39 -13.94 -19.02 23.82
N LYS A 40 -13.53 -20.24 23.44
CA LYS A 40 -12.98 -20.51 22.10
C LYS A 40 -14.02 -20.35 20.97
N SER A 41 -15.29 -20.70 21.22
CA SER A 41 -16.34 -20.63 20.16
C SER A 41 -16.79 -19.19 19.87
N SER A 42 -16.93 -18.35 20.89
CA SER A 42 -17.32 -16.93 20.74
C SER A 42 -16.28 -16.12 19.96
N ASP A 43 -15.00 -16.30 20.31
CA ASP A 43 -13.90 -15.56 19.68
C ASP A 43 -13.71 -15.98 18.22
N ALA A 44 -13.82 -17.28 17.92
CA ALA A 44 -13.75 -17.80 16.56
C ALA A 44 -14.91 -17.31 15.69
N GLU A 45 -16.12 -17.22 16.23
CA GLU A 45 -17.28 -16.66 15.54
C GLU A 45 -17.12 -15.16 15.24
N SER A 46 -16.60 -14.39 16.21
CA SER A 46 -16.33 -12.97 16.03
C SER A 46 -15.27 -12.71 14.94
N VAL A 47 -14.16 -13.45 14.96
CA VAL A 47 -13.11 -13.37 13.93
C VAL A 47 -13.67 -13.78 12.56
N ARG A 48 -14.44 -14.87 12.50
CA ARG A 48 -15.08 -15.33 11.26
C ARG A 48 -16.04 -14.30 10.69
N GLN A 49 -16.83 -13.63 11.52
CA GLN A 49 -17.77 -12.60 11.09
C GLN A 49 -17.03 -11.41 10.46
N LEU A 50 -16.01 -10.89 11.15
CA LEU A 50 -15.21 -9.77 10.64
C LEU A 50 -14.52 -10.11 9.32
N LEU A 51 -13.98 -11.32 9.17
CA LEU A 51 -13.39 -11.77 7.92
C LEU A 51 -14.43 -11.81 6.78
N ASN A 52 -15.65 -12.26 7.06
CA ASN A 52 -16.71 -12.33 6.04
C ASN A 52 -17.11 -10.94 5.57
N GLU A 53 -17.29 -10.02 6.51
CA GLU A 53 -17.57 -8.61 6.23
C GLU A 53 -16.43 -7.98 5.42
N LEU A 54 -15.17 -8.31 5.76
CA LEU A 54 -13.99 -7.81 5.04
C LEU A 54 -14.00 -8.25 3.58
N ARG A 55 -14.27 -9.53 3.32
CA ARG A 55 -14.38 -10.07 1.96
C ARG A 55 -15.48 -9.38 1.16
N ASP A 56 -16.63 -9.13 1.78
CA ASP A 56 -17.76 -8.52 1.09
C ASP A 56 -17.53 -7.01 0.85
N ALA A 57 -16.84 -6.33 1.77
CA ALA A 57 -16.38 -4.96 1.60
C ALA A 57 -15.32 -4.85 0.48
N GLU A 58 -14.38 -5.81 0.38
CA GLU A 58 -13.39 -5.90 -0.70
C GLU A 58 -14.06 -6.07 -2.06
N LYS A 59 -15.11 -6.90 -2.16
CA LYS A 59 -15.89 -7.08 -3.40
C LYS A 59 -16.69 -5.84 -3.80
N THR A 60 -17.21 -5.09 -2.83
CA THR A 60 -18.06 -3.92 -3.07
C THR A 60 -17.28 -2.61 -3.15
N SER A 61 -15.94 -2.65 -3.12
CA SER A 61 -15.05 -1.49 -3.25
C SER A 61 -15.28 -0.37 -2.21
N LYS A 62 -15.80 -0.72 -1.02
CA LYS A 62 -16.03 0.23 0.08
C LYS A 62 -14.76 0.45 0.90
N SER A 63 -13.87 1.33 0.43
CA SER A 63 -12.51 1.46 0.99
C SER A 63 -12.44 1.83 2.47
N GLN A 64 -13.34 2.69 2.97
CA GLN A 64 -13.36 3.02 4.40
C GLN A 64 -13.77 1.81 5.24
N THR A 65 -14.81 1.08 4.80
CA THR A 65 -15.30 -0.12 5.48
C THR A 65 -14.26 -1.25 5.49
N VAL A 66 -13.46 -1.39 4.43
CA VAL A 66 -12.36 -2.36 4.38
C VAL A 66 -11.30 -2.04 5.44
N GLN A 67 -10.92 -0.76 5.59
CA GLN A 67 -9.98 -0.33 6.61
C GLN A 67 -10.55 -0.56 8.02
N ASP A 68 -11.78 -0.10 8.28
CA ASP A 68 -12.43 -0.24 9.59
C ASP A 68 -12.56 -1.72 10.03
N LEU A 69 -12.74 -2.65 9.07
CA LEU A 69 -12.86 -4.09 9.36
C LEU A 69 -11.50 -4.75 9.60
N ARG A 70 -10.44 -4.27 8.94
CA ARG A 70 -9.07 -4.72 9.21
C ARG A 70 -8.61 -4.25 10.59
N ASP A 71 -8.93 -3.01 10.97
CA ASP A 71 -8.62 -2.46 12.28
C ASP A 71 -9.27 -3.31 13.39
N LYS A 72 -10.55 -3.67 13.24
CA LYS A 72 -11.26 -4.55 14.19
C LYS A 72 -10.69 -5.96 14.27
N LEU A 73 -10.23 -6.52 13.15
CA LEU A 73 -9.57 -7.83 13.13
C LEU A 73 -8.25 -7.77 13.90
N ASN A 74 -7.51 -6.67 13.78
CA ASN A 74 -6.28 -6.46 14.52
C ASN A 74 -6.52 -6.23 16.02
N GLU A 75 -7.53 -5.43 16.40
CA GLU A 75 -7.94 -5.30 17.82
C GLU A 75 -8.28 -6.66 18.43
N LYS A 76 -9.00 -7.51 17.68
CA LYS A 76 -9.29 -8.89 18.12
C LYS A 76 -8.04 -9.76 18.24
N ARG A 77 -7.06 -9.59 17.35
CA ARG A 77 -5.76 -10.28 17.46
C ARG A 77 -5.01 -9.83 18.71
N GLU A 78 -4.99 -8.54 19.02
CA GLU A 78 -4.35 -8.00 20.23
C GLU A 78 -5.04 -8.49 21.52
N GLU A 79 -6.37 -8.54 21.53
CA GLU A 79 -7.15 -9.06 22.66
C GLU A 79 -6.90 -10.55 22.91
N LEU A 80 -6.79 -11.34 21.84
CA LEU A 80 -6.65 -12.80 21.91
C LEU A 80 -5.21 -13.27 22.06
N GLY A 81 -4.25 -12.46 21.61
CA GLY A 81 -2.85 -12.83 21.45
C GLY A 81 -2.60 -13.65 20.18
N ASP A 82 -1.38 -13.52 19.66
CA ASP A 82 -0.96 -14.08 18.37
C ASP A 82 -1.17 -15.59 18.25
N GLU A 83 -0.80 -16.36 19.27
CA GLU A 83 -0.96 -17.82 19.27
C GLU A 83 -2.43 -18.25 19.18
N LYS A 84 -3.31 -17.64 19.99
CA LYS A 84 -4.74 -17.98 20.02
C LYS A 84 -5.45 -17.53 18.74
N PHE A 85 -5.07 -16.38 18.21
CA PHE A 85 -5.61 -15.88 16.95
C PHE A 85 -5.16 -16.77 15.77
N LYS A 86 -3.90 -17.22 15.78
CA LYS A 86 -3.35 -18.15 14.79
C LYS A 86 -4.06 -19.51 14.84
N GLU A 87 -4.35 -20.05 16.02
CA GLU A 87 -5.19 -21.26 16.18
C GLU A 87 -6.58 -21.09 15.55
N ILE A 88 -7.25 -19.96 15.83
CA ILE A 88 -8.58 -19.67 15.26
C ILE A 88 -8.52 -19.58 13.73
N MET A 89 -7.51 -18.91 13.19
CA MET A 89 -7.33 -18.80 11.74
C MET A 89 -7.06 -20.16 11.09
N GLN A 90 -6.27 -21.03 11.72
CA GLN A 90 -6.04 -22.39 11.25
C GLN A 90 -7.33 -23.23 11.28
N GLU A 91 -8.13 -23.13 12.34
CA GLU A 91 -9.43 -23.80 12.42
C GLU A 91 -10.39 -23.34 11.29
N LEU A 92 -10.41 -22.03 11.01
CA LEU A 92 -11.22 -21.48 9.92
C LEU A 92 -10.73 -21.95 8.54
N MET A 93 -9.43 -22.17 8.37
CA MET A 93 -8.84 -22.70 7.14
C MET A 93 -9.20 -24.17 6.91
N GLU A 94 -9.26 -25.00 7.96
CA GLU A 94 -9.66 -26.41 7.83
C GLU A 94 -11.10 -26.57 7.35
N LYS A 95 -11.97 -25.60 7.67
CA LYS A 95 -13.40 -25.59 7.33
C LYS A 95 -13.73 -24.72 6.11
N ALA A 96 -12.73 -24.17 5.42
CA ALA A 96 -12.88 -23.20 4.34
C ALA A 96 -13.13 -23.84 2.96
N ASP A 97 -13.95 -23.19 2.12
CA ASP A 97 -13.96 -23.45 0.67
C ASP A 97 -12.71 -22.89 -0.03
N VAL A 98 -12.46 -23.28 -1.27
CA VAL A 98 -11.22 -22.95 -2.02
C VAL A 98 -11.00 -21.44 -2.14
N SER A 99 -12.06 -20.64 -2.40
CA SER A 99 -11.94 -19.18 -2.54
C SER A 99 -11.69 -18.51 -1.20
N TRP A 100 -12.32 -19.01 -0.14
CA TRP A 100 -12.12 -18.55 1.23
C TRP A 100 -10.72 -18.88 1.76
N LEU A 101 -10.24 -20.08 1.46
CA LEU A 101 -8.93 -20.59 1.88
C LEU A 101 -7.77 -19.78 1.29
N GLU A 102 -7.87 -19.34 0.05
CA GLU A 102 -6.85 -18.46 -0.57
C GLU A 102 -6.75 -17.11 0.16
N MET A 103 -7.89 -16.54 0.55
CA MET A 103 -7.94 -15.30 1.32
C MET A 103 -7.34 -15.50 2.71
N LEU A 104 -7.71 -16.57 3.41
CA LEU A 104 -7.17 -16.87 4.75
C LEU A 104 -5.67 -17.15 4.72
N ARG A 105 -5.15 -17.86 3.71
CA ARG A 105 -3.71 -18.09 3.54
C ARG A 105 -2.93 -16.81 3.28
N ARG A 106 -3.52 -15.87 2.51
CA ARG A 106 -2.92 -14.54 2.29
C ARG A 106 -2.79 -13.79 3.61
N LEU A 107 -3.88 -13.69 4.38
CA LEU A 107 -3.92 -12.99 5.67
C LEU A 107 -3.00 -13.65 6.72
N MET A 108 -2.98 -14.98 6.79
CA MET A 108 -2.07 -15.71 7.69
C MET A 108 -0.60 -15.40 7.43
N LYS A 109 -0.22 -15.30 6.17
CA LYS A 109 1.16 -14.98 5.78
C LYS A 109 1.53 -13.52 6.03
N GLU A 110 0.55 -12.64 5.90
CA GLU A 110 0.70 -11.19 6.12
C GLU A 110 0.85 -10.87 7.61
N TRP A 111 0.05 -11.52 8.47
CA TRP A 111 0.04 -11.26 9.91
C TRP A 111 1.05 -12.06 10.72
N PHE A 112 1.44 -13.25 10.24
CA PHE A 112 2.42 -14.13 10.86
C PHE A 112 3.54 -14.50 9.86
N PRO A 113 4.38 -13.54 9.45
CA PRO A 113 5.57 -13.86 8.69
C PRO A 113 6.47 -14.75 9.56
N GLU A 114 6.83 -15.95 9.10
CA GLU A 114 7.73 -16.82 9.86
C GLU A 114 9.07 -16.11 10.06
N THR A 115 9.38 -15.77 11.30
CA THR A 115 10.66 -15.20 11.72
C THR A 115 11.67 -16.34 11.84
N ASP A 116 12.57 -16.48 10.87
CA ASP A 116 13.83 -17.19 11.10
C ASP A 116 14.65 -16.37 12.11
N ASP A 117 14.56 -16.76 13.38
CA ASP A 117 15.36 -16.23 14.48
C ASP A 117 16.85 -16.62 14.29
N THR A 118 17.65 -15.70 13.75
CA THR A 118 19.07 -15.49 14.15
C THR A 118 19.58 -14.10 13.70
N SER A 119 19.73 -13.17 14.65
CA SER A 119 20.50 -11.91 14.53
C SER A 119 22.02 -12.17 14.71
N PRO A 120 22.99 -11.31 14.29
CA PRO A 120 23.00 -9.85 14.51
C PRO A 120 23.66 -8.92 13.45
N THR A 121 23.37 -7.61 13.58
CA THR A 121 23.97 -6.37 13.01
C THR A 121 25.08 -6.48 11.93
N PRO A 122 24.95 -5.82 10.75
CA PRO A 122 26.06 -5.71 9.82
C PRO A 122 26.83 -4.40 10.00
N SER A 123 28.12 -4.52 10.34
CA SER A 123 29.16 -3.64 9.76
C SER A 123 29.65 -4.27 8.44
N PRO A 124 30.08 -3.48 7.45
CA PRO A 124 30.24 -3.96 6.07
C PRO A 124 31.60 -4.63 5.85
N PRO A 125 31.65 -5.64 4.95
CA PRO A 125 32.83 -5.81 4.12
C PRO A 125 32.54 -5.98 2.61
N SER A 126 33.55 -5.52 1.88
CA SER A 126 33.75 -5.39 0.43
C SER A 126 33.68 -6.73 -0.38
N PRO A 127 33.73 -6.68 -1.73
CA PRO A 127 33.17 -7.71 -2.59
C PRO A 127 34.15 -8.85 -2.94
N GLY A 128 33.60 -10.06 -3.09
CA GLY A 128 34.27 -11.25 -3.62
C GLY A 128 33.26 -12.34 -4.02
N PRO A 129 33.60 -13.24 -4.96
CA PRO A 129 32.72 -13.68 -6.05
C PRO A 129 31.82 -14.89 -5.73
N SER A 130 30.71 -15.01 -6.48
CA SER A 130 29.79 -16.16 -6.46
C SER A 130 30.49 -17.49 -6.74
N PRO A 131 29.94 -18.58 -6.15
CA PRO A 131 29.43 -19.65 -7.01
C PRO A 131 28.11 -20.27 -6.55
N GLY A 132 27.23 -20.48 -7.54
CA GLY A 132 26.28 -21.60 -7.75
C GLY A 132 25.55 -22.33 -6.60
N GLY A 133 24.24 -22.51 -6.83
CA GLY A 133 23.35 -23.50 -6.19
C GLY A 133 22.46 -22.84 -5.12
N GLY A 134 21.13 -22.94 -5.11
CA GLY A 134 20.22 -23.91 -5.69
C GLY A 134 19.25 -24.34 -4.58
N GLY A 135 17.98 -23.96 -4.69
CA GLY A 135 16.91 -24.25 -3.72
C GLY A 135 16.70 -23.11 -2.72
N GLY A 136 15.53 -22.53 -2.52
CA GLY A 136 14.17 -23.02 -2.77
C GLY A 136 13.39 -22.82 -1.49
N GLY A 137 12.67 -21.70 -1.39
CA GLY A 137 11.89 -21.33 -0.20
C GLY A 137 12.08 -19.86 0.15
N GLY A 138 11.31 -18.98 -0.48
CA GLY A 138 11.32 -17.55 -0.14
C GLY A 138 10.01 -16.92 -0.59
N GLY A 139 9.49 -15.97 0.19
CA GLY A 139 8.38 -15.11 -0.21
C GLY A 139 8.64 -14.54 -1.60
N GLY A 140 8.04 -15.17 -2.62
CA GLY A 140 8.58 -15.12 -3.97
C GLY A 140 8.44 -13.75 -4.62
N ARG A 141 9.58 -13.12 -4.96
CA ARG A 141 9.67 -12.05 -5.95
C ARG A 141 8.91 -12.44 -7.23
N PRO A 142 8.29 -11.48 -7.96
CA PRO A 142 7.62 -11.81 -9.23
C PRO A 142 8.61 -12.51 -10.16
N SER A 143 8.18 -13.62 -10.76
CA SER A 143 9.03 -14.39 -11.68
C SER A 143 9.04 -13.69 -13.04
N PRO A 144 10.17 -13.15 -13.53
CA PRO A 144 10.20 -12.40 -14.79
C PRO A 144 9.71 -13.21 -15.99
N GLY A 145 9.92 -14.53 -15.98
CA GLY A 145 9.43 -15.44 -17.02
C GLY A 145 7.90 -15.44 -17.21
N ASN A 146 7.14 -15.03 -16.20
CA ASN A 146 5.68 -14.98 -16.29
C ASN A 146 5.18 -13.80 -17.12
N PHE A 147 6.01 -12.78 -17.38
CA PHE A 147 5.59 -11.55 -18.06
C PHE A 147 5.87 -11.55 -19.57
N GLY A 148 6.43 -12.64 -20.10
CA GLY A 148 6.79 -12.77 -21.51
C GLY A 148 8.06 -12.01 -21.88
N PRO A 149 8.39 -11.91 -23.18
CA PRO A 149 9.57 -11.20 -23.63
C PRO A 149 9.49 -9.71 -23.33
N SER A 150 10.64 -9.10 -23.08
CA SER A 150 10.79 -7.64 -22.93
C SER A 150 12.03 -7.16 -23.67
N GLU A 151 11.94 -5.97 -24.23
CA GLU A 151 13.02 -5.34 -25.00
C GLU A 151 13.70 -4.22 -24.21
N PRO A 152 15.03 -4.07 -24.32
CA PRO A 152 15.72 -2.93 -23.75
C PRO A 152 15.34 -1.66 -24.53
N MET A 153 15.19 -0.54 -23.84
CA MET A 153 14.83 0.74 -24.45
C MET A 153 16.03 1.69 -24.60
N SER A 154 17.21 1.23 -24.20
CA SER A 154 18.46 1.97 -24.21
C SER A 154 19.64 1.01 -24.05
N ASN A 155 20.80 1.44 -24.53
CA ASN A 155 22.10 0.78 -24.34
C ASN A 155 23.03 1.59 -23.42
N LEU A 156 22.51 2.64 -22.79
CA LEU A 156 23.27 3.47 -21.87
C LEU A 156 23.59 2.70 -20.57
N PRO A 157 24.70 3.02 -19.89
CA PRO A 157 25.03 2.43 -18.61
C PRO A 157 23.96 2.72 -17.55
N ILE A 158 23.60 1.69 -16.78
CA ILE A 158 22.72 1.83 -15.61
C ILE A 158 23.53 2.34 -14.42
N THR A 159 23.04 3.37 -13.75
CA THR A 159 23.60 3.91 -12.51
C THR A 159 22.69 3.62 -11.30
N GLU A 160 23.28 3.73 -10.11
CA GLU A 160 22.58 3.57 -8.84
C GLU A 160 21.84 4.87 -8.44
N GLY A 161 20.55 4.77 -8.19
CA GLY A 161 19.67 5.84 -7.72
C GLY A 161 20.04 6.40 -6.34
N SER A 162 20.72 5.62 -5.49
CA SER A 162 21.04 6.00 -4.10
C SER A 162 21.91 7.25 -3.96
N LYS A 163 22.56 7.67 -5.05
CA LYS A 163 23.42 8.86 -5.14
C LYS A 163 22.70 10.09 -5.74
N HIS A 164 21.45 9.92 -6.20
CA HIS A 164 20.71 10.93 -6.94
C HIS A 164 19.59 11.56 -6.08
N PHE A 165 19.96 12.42 -5.12
CA PHE A 165 19.03 13.06 -4.17
C PHE A 165 19.17 14.59 -4.09
N ASN A 166 20.10 15.18 -4.85
CA ASN A 166 20.33 16.62 -4.87
C ASN A 166 19.34 17.28 -5.84
N TYR A 167 18.08 17.36 -5.45
CA TYR A 167 17.03 17.95 -6.27
C TYR A 167 17.07 19.48 -6.24
N LYS A 168 16.73 20.11 -7.36
CA LYS A 168 16.46 21.54 -7.48
C LYS A 168 15.16 21.73 -8.25
N PRO A 169 14.16 22.46 -7.72
CA PRO A 169 12.93 22.71 -8.47
C PRO A 169 13.23 23.39 -9.81
N ASP A 170 12.76 22.78 -10.90
CA ASP A 170 12.89 23.31 -12.25
C ASP A 170 11.50 23.45 -12.88
N GLN A 171 11.14 24.66 -13.27
CA GLN A 171 9.85 24.96 -13.92
C GLN A 171 9.97 25.15 -15.44
N SER A 172 11.16 24.90 -16.00
CA SER A 172 11.38 24.96 -17.44
C SER A 172 10.61 23.86 -18.16
N ASN A 173 10.13 24.14 -19.39
CA ASN A 173 9.44 23.19 -20.24
C ASN A 173 8.33 22.41 -19.50
N PRO A 174 7.34 23.11 -18.91
CA PRO A 174 6.32 22.48 -18.09
C PRO A 174 5.55 21.43 -18.90
N GLY A 175 5.34 20.27 -18.30
CA GLY A 175 4.64 19.16 -18.92
C GLY A 175 5.43 18.37 -19.97
N LYS A 176 6.73 18.65 -20.16
CA LYS A 176 7.57 17.83 -21.03
C LYS A 176 7.59 16.39 -20.50
N LYS A 177 7.12 15.45 -21.32
CA LYS A 177 7.18 14.02 -21.01
C LYS A 177 8.63 13.52 -21.04
N PRO A 178 8.96 12.48 -20.26
CA PRO A 178 10.25 11.82 -20.35
C PRO A 178 10.50 11.29 -21.76
N ASP A 179 11.70 11.52 -22.31
CA ASP A 179 12.08 11.00 -23.64
C ASP A 179 12.20 9.46 -23.60
N ASN A 180 12.58 8.89 -22.46
CA ASN A 180 12.63 7.45 -22.21
C ASN A 180 12.25 7.12 -20.76
N ILE A 181 10.95 6.90 -20.52
CA ILE A 181 10.43 6.51 -19.21
C ILE A 181 10.71 5.04 -18.83
N TRP A 182 11.11 4.22 -19.81
CA TRP A 182 11.31 2.79 -19.62
C TRP A 182 12.57 2.54 -18.80
N SER A 183 13.76 2.88 -19.33
CA SER A 183 15.03 2.64 -18.63
C SER A 183 15.57 3.84 -17.85
N GLY A 184 14.95 5.02 -17.99
CA GLY A 184 15.38 6.25 -17.29
C GLY A 184 15.48 6.08 -15.78
N PHE A 185 14.50 5.39 -15.19
CA PHE A 185 14.62 4.77 -13.86
C PHE A 185 13.77 3.50 -13.80
N SER A 186 14.04 2.64 -12.85
CA SER A 186 13.34 1.39 -12.58
C SER A 186 13.54 0.97 -11.13
N GLN A 187 12.72 0.03 -10.67
CA GLN A 187 12.83 -0.51 -9.32
C GLN A 187 14.20 -1.14 -9.04
N GLY A 188 14.59 -1.05 -7.77
CA GLY A 188 15.71 -1.78 -7.20
C GLY A 188 15.39 -3.25 -6.90
N PRO A 189 16.19 -3.91 -6.05
CA PRO A 189 15.92 -5.29 -5.59
C PRO A 189 14.68 -5.40 -4.69
N ASP A 190 14.20 -4.28 -4.16
CA ASP A 190 13.11 -4.20 -3.19
C ASP A 190 11.75 -4.00 -3.88
N GLY A 191 10.68 -4.43 -3.21
CA GLY A 191 9.31 -4.57 -3.74
C GLY A 191 8.56 -3.30 -4.13
N ASN A 192 9.23 -2.18 -4.41
CA ASN A 192 8.64 -0.86 -4.69
C ASN A 192 7.92 -0.72 -6.05
N CYS A 193 7.52 -1.83 -6.67
CA CYS A 193 6.90 -1.83 -8.01
C CYS A 193 5.63 -0.96 -8.09
N VAL A 194 4.85 -0.89 -7.00
CA VAL A 194 3.63 -0.09 -6.90
C VAL A 194 3.95 1.41 -6.93
N THR A 195 4.97 1.84 -6.18
CA THR A 195 5.42 3.24 -6.21
C THR A 195 6.06 3.60 -7.55
N VAL A 196 6.87 2.69 -8.12
CA VAL A 196 7.51 2.92 -9.43
C VAL A 196 6.46 3.07 -10.53
N SER A 197 5.47 2.19 -10.60
CA SER A 197 4.41 2.26 -11.61
C SER A 197 3.62 3.57 -11.50
N ALA A 198 3.30 4.01 -10.28
CA ALA A 198 2.61 5.26 -10.03
C ALA A 198 3.45 6.49 -10.43
N ILE A 199 4.75 6.53 -10.06
CA ILE A 199 5.66 7.61 -10.45
C ILE A 199 5.79 7.68 -11.98
N LYS A 200 6.01 6.54 -12.65
CA LYS A 200 6.11 6.52 -14.12
C LYS A 200 4.83 6.98 -14.80
N GLY A 201 3.68 6.51 -14.30
CA GLY A 201 2.38 6.94 -14.78
C GLY A 201 2.17 8.45 -14.62
N ALA A 202 2.51 9.00 -13.46
CA ALA A 202 2.44 10.42 -13.18
C ALA A 202 3.36 11.24 -14.10
N MET A 203 4.60 10.79 -14.30
CA MET A 203 5.56 11.43 -15.21
C MET A 203 5.05 11.45 -16.66
N MET A 204 4.44 10.36 -17.12
CA MET A 204 3.85 10.29 -18.47
C MET A 204 2.57 11.09 -18.62
N LYS A 205 1.81 11.27 -17.53
CA LYS A 205 0.56 12.03 -17.53
C LYS A 205 0.80 13.53 -17.47
N PHE A 206 1.67 13.97 -16.58
CA PHE A 206 1.82 15.39 -16.22
C PHE A 206 3.13 16.01 -16.67
N GLY A 207 4.18 15.22 -16.94
CA GLY A 207 5.54 15.68 -17.23
C GLY A 207 6.56 15.06 -16.26
N GLN A 208 7.83 14.95 -16.68
CA GLN A 208 8.84 14.21 -15.92
C GLN A 208 9.12 14.79 -14.53
N LYS A 209 9.13 16.11 -14.38
CA LYS A 209 9.70 16.75 -13.18
C LYS A 209 8.71 16.70 -12.00
N PRO A 210 9.17 16.70 -10.74
CA PRO A 210 8.29 16.85 -9.58
C PRO A 210 7.44 18.12 -9.62
N THR A 211 7.93 19.20 -10.21
CA THR A 211 7.19 20.44 -10.50
C THR A 211 6.08 20.28 -11.56
N ASP A 212 6.16 19.25 -12.40
CA ASP A 212 5.11 18.88 -13.35
C ASP A 212 4.08 17.95 -12.69
N VAL A 213 4.53 16.99 -11.88
CA VAL A 213 3.65 16.00 -11.22
C VAL A 213 2.87 16.59 -10.06
N PHE A 214 3.51 17.33 -9.16
CA PHE A 214 2.84 17.99 -8.04
C PHE A 214 2.26 19.34 -8.46
N LYS A 215 1.33 19.87 -7.66
CA LYS A 215 0.74 21.18 -7.91
C LYS A 215 1.75 22.30 -7.65
N GLU A 216 2.62 22.11 -6.66
CA GLU A 216 3.68 23.05 -6.31
C GLU A 216 4.84 22.33 -5.64
N VAL A 217 6.06 22.75 -5.98
CA VAL A 217 7.29 22.36 -5.29
C VAL A 217 8.15 23.61 -5.10
N LYS A 218 8.42 23.97 -3.85
CA LYS A 218 9.24 25.12 -3.47
C LYS A 218 10.43 24.64 -2.63
N GLU A 219 11.63 25.05 -3.00
CA GLU A 219 12.78 24.86 -2.10
C GLU A 219 12.66 25.84 -0.92
N THR A 220 12.94 25.35 0.28
CA THR A 220 13.02 26.12 1.53
C THR A 220 14.45 26.08 2.05
N ALA A 221 14.74 26.79 3.15
CA ALA A 221 16.07 26.74 3.77
C ALA A 221 16.47 25.30 4.15
N ASP A 222 15.53 24.55 4.73
CA ASP A 222 15.78 23.23 5.32
C ASP A 222 15.40 22.06 4.38
N GLY A 223 14.80 22.34 3.22
CA GLY A 223 14.36 21.32 2.29
C GLY A 223 13.36 21.83 1.26
N TYR A 224 12.15 21.28 1.28
CA TYR A 224 11.13 21.54 0.26
C TYR A 224 9.74 21.57 0.87
N HIS A 225 8.92 22.48 0.39
CA HIS A 225 7.48 22.46 0.56
C HIS A 225 6.83 21.89 -0.71
N VAL A 226 5.91 20.95 -0.54
CA VAL A 226 5.21 20.28 -1.64
C VAL A 226 3.71 20.40 -1.43
N LYS A 227 3.02 20.90 -2.46
CA LYS A 227 1.56 20.83 -2.57
C LYS A 227 1.19 19.84 -3.64
N MET A 228 0.45 18.80 -3.25
CA MET A 228 -0.05 17.77 -4.14
C MET A 228 -1.31 18.23 -4.89
N ARG A 229 -1.69 17.49 -5.94
CA ARG A 229 -2.83 17.86 -6.79
C ARG A 229 -4.18 17.65 -6.12
N ASP A 230 -4.27 16.71 -5.20
CA ASP A 230 -5.44 16.49 -4.33
C ASP A 230 -5.54 17.48 -3.16
N GLY A 231 -4.61 18.44 -3.07
CA GLY A 231 -4.60 19.48 -2.04
C GLY A 231 -3.83 19.11 -0.78
N PHE A 232 -3.28 17.91 -0.66
CA PHE A 232 -2.41 17.54 0.45
C PHE A 232 -1.11 18.36 0.42
N GLU A 233 -0.62 18.78 1.58
CA GLU A 233 0.61 19.56 1.71
C GLU A 233 1.57 18.88 2.70
N LEU A 234 2.86 18.89 2.36
CA LEU A 234 3.91 18.34 3.20
C LEU A 234 5.22 19.12 3.06
N ASN A 235 6.10 18.94 4.03
CA ASN A 235 7.47 19.43 3.99
C ASN A 235 8.43 18.24 4.00
N LEU A 236 9.41 18.25 3.10
CA LEU A 236 10.51 17.29 3.02
C LEU A 236 11.82 17.97 3.40
N SER A 237 12.54 17.41 4.35
CA SER A 237 13.93 17.81 4.59
C SER A 237 14.87 17.24 3.52
N LYS A 238 16.05 17.87 3.36
CA LYS A 238 17.10 17.33 2.47
C LYS A 238 17.59 15.95 2.94
N ASP A 239 17.58 15.70 4.25
CA ASP A 239 17.97 14.41 4.82
C ASP A 239 16.93 13.32 4.58
N GLU A 240 15.63 13.62 4.64
CA GLU A 240 14.57 12.67 4.26
C GLU A 240 14.70 12.28 2.78
N LEU A 241 14.95 13.24 1.89
CA LEU A 241 15.17 12.94 0.47
C LEU A 241 16.39 12.04 0.25
N LYS A 242 17.47 12.29 0.98
CA LYS A 242 18.68 11.45 0.95
C LYS A 242 18.42 10.03 1.50
N GLN A 243 17.66 9.91 2.58
CA GLN A 243 17.25 8.61 3.13
C GLN A 243 16.36 7.85 2.14
N ALA A 244 15.40 8.53 1.54
CA ALA A 244 14.50 8.00 0.52
C ALA A 244 15.26 7.45 -0.70
N ALA A 245 16.23 8.20 -1.24
CA ALA A 245 17.03 7.73 -2.37
C ALA A 245 17.84 6.47 -2.03
N ARG A 246 18.42 6.42 -0.83
CA ARG A 246 19.17 5.23 -0.35
C ARG A 246 18.27 4.03 -0.15
N TYR A 247 17.05 4.24 0.33
CA TYR A 247 16.08 3.19 0.59
C TYR A 247 15.40 2.68 -0.68
N ALA A 248 15.01 3.56 -1.60
CA ALA A 248 14.32 3.20 -2.84
C ALA A 248 15.19 2.32 -3.75
N GLN A 249 16.52 2.48 -3.69
CA GLN A 249 17.50 1.74 -4.48
C GLN A 249 17.15 1.68 -5.98
N PHE A 250 16.52 2.75 -6.51
CA PHE A 250 16.22 2.82 -7.93
C PHE A 250 17.48 2.66 -8.77
N LYS A 251 17.31 2.24 -10.01
CA LYS A 251 18.40 2.13 -10.98
C LYS A 251 17.90 2.59 -12.34
N GLY A 252 18.77 3.20 -13.14
CA GLY A 252 18.37 3.69 -14.46
C GLY A 252 19.53 4.29 -15.22
N ASP A 253 19.28 4.66 -16.47
CA ASP A 253 20.27 5.30 -17.33
C ASP A 253 20.16 6.84 -17.38
N ASN A 254 19.20 7.42 -16.66
CA ASN A 254 18.98 8.86 -16.61
C ASN A 254 19.14 9.40 -15.18
N PRO A 255 20.33 9.94 -14.82
CA PRO A 255 20.60 10.57 -13.52
C PRO A 255 19.59 11.66 -13.10
N GLY A 256 19.11 12.45 -14.05
CA GLY A 256 18.11 13.49 -13.79
C GLY A 256 16.78 12.87 -13.38
N MET A 257 16.29 11.90 -14.16
CA MET A 257 15.05 11.17 -13.87
C MET A 257 15.13 10.36 -12.57
N LEU A 258 16.31 9.80 -12.24
CA LEU A 258 16.53 9.16 -10.94
C LEU A 258 16.37 10.16 -9.79
N THR A 259 16.88 11.39 -9.95
CA THR A 259 16.71 12.46 -8.96
C THR A 259 15.24 12.85 -8.81
N ASP A 260 14.53 13.01 -9.93
CA ASP A 260 13.09 13.31 -9.97
C ASP A 260 12.26 12.20 -9.29
N ALA A 261 12.54 10.94 -9.62
CA ALA A 261 11.84 9.77 -9.07
C ALA A 261 12.09 9.61 -7.57
N ASN A 262 13.34 9.78 -7.11
CA ASN A 262 13.66 9.75 -5.68
C ASN A 262 12.93 10.85 -4.90
N PHE A 263 12.74 12.04 -5.50
CA PHE A 263 11.95 13.11 -4.90
C PHE A 263 10.48 12.70 -4.74
N MET A 264 9.86 12.16 -5.79
CA MET A 264 8.47 11.71 -5.74
C MET A 264 8.28 10.54 -4.75
N PHE A 265 9.26 9.62 -4.67
CA PHE A 265 9.27 8.55 -3.68
C PHE A 265 9.35 9.10 -2.24
N ALA A 266 10.22 10.09 -2.00
CA ALA A 266 10.31 10.76 -0.70
C ALA A 266 9.00 11.44 -0.29
N ALA A 267 8.34 12.13 -1.22
CA ALA A 267 7.03 12.75 -0.99
C ALA A 267 5.95 11.71 -0.66
N SER A 268 5.92 10.59 -1.39
CA SER A 268 5.03 9.46 -1.11
C SER A 268 5.27 8.90 0.30
N ALA A 269 6.52 8.65 0.68
CA ALA A 269 6.88 8.17 2.01
C ALA A 269 6.51 9.16 3.12
N LYS A 270 6.70 10.46 2.88
CA LYS A 270 6.37 11.49 3.86
C LYS A 270 4.87 11.59 4.09
N ARG A 271 4.08 11.49 3.03
CA ARG A 271 2.63 11.40 3.15
C ARG A 271 2.20 10.15 3.92
N ALA A 272 2.78 8.98 3.61
CA ALA A 272 2.53 7.76 4.37
C ALA A 272 2.84 7.93 5.86
N GLN A 273 3.96 8.57 6.20
CA GLN A 273 4.32 8.89 7.57
C GLN A 273 3.25 9.75 8.26
N MET A 274 2.79 10.81 7.59
CA MET A 274 1.83 11.77 8.14
C MET A 274 0.43 11.17 8.32
N GLU A 275 -0.02 10.36 7.35
CA GLU A 275 -1.33 9.70 7.39
C GLU A 275 -1.32 8.50 8.36
N GLY A 276 -0.15 7.91 8.63
CA GLY A 276 0.00 6.78 9.55
C GLY A 276 0.07 5.41 8.87
N ASN A 277 0.32 5.35 7.55
CA ASN A 277 0.31 4.11 6.78
C ASN A 277 1.65 3.37 6.96
N GLY A 278 1.65 2.25 7.69
CA GLY A 278 2.84 1.52 8.17
C GLY A 278 2.85 0.04 7.80
N LEU A 279 4.00 -0.62 7.98
CA LEU A 279 4.18 -2.06 7.73
C LEU A 279 3.18 -2.95 8.51
N ASP A 280 2.78 -2.47 9.69
CA ASP A 280 1.91 -3.10 10.67
C ASP A 280 0.51 -2.46 10.72
N ASP A 281 0.19 -1.56 9.78
CA ASP A 281 -1.00 -0.70 9.78
C ASP A 281 -1.27 -0.01 11.13
N ASN A 282 -0.25 0.13 11.99
CA ASN A 282 -0.36 0.80 13.27
C ASN A 282 -0.09 2.30 13.06
N PRO A 283 -1.11 3.18 13.12
CA PRO A 283 -0.94 4.60 12.82
C PRO A 283 0.02 5.29 13.78
N SER A 284 0.20 4.74 14.99
CA SER A 284 1.14 5.25 15.98
C SER A 284 2.59 4.94 15.65
N GLN A 285 2.89 3.88 14.88
CA GLN A 285 4.25 3.42 14.56
C GLN A 285 4.79 4.11 13.29
N SER A 286 3.99 4.22 12.25
CA SER A 286 4.34 4.92 11.00
C SER A 286 4.60 6.40 11.24
N LYS A 287 3.83 7.02 12.15
CA LYS A 287 4.05 8.42 12.57
C LYS A 287 5.35 8.61 13.36
N ARG A 288 5.90 7.55 13.98
CA ARG A 288 7.14 7.66 14.78
C ARG A 288 8.37 7.91 13.94
N SER A 289 8.45 7.43 12.69
CA SER A 289 9.64 7.66 11.86
C SER A 289 9.43 7.55 10.36
N PHE A 290 10.17 8.38 9.62
CA PHE A 290 10.22 8.32 8.16
C PHE A 290 10.73 6.96 7.64
N ALA A 291 11.64 6.31 8.36
CA ALA A 291 12.14 4.98 8.02
C ALA A 291 11.04 3.91 8.01
N HIS A 292 10.17 3.88 9.03
CA HIS A 292 9.04 2.94 9.07
C HIS A 292 8.04 3.21 7.93
N ALA A 293 7.75 4.48 7.65
CA ALA A 293 6.88 4.85 6.55
C ALA A 293 7.45 4.50 5.17
N MET A 294 8.77 4.49 4.99
CA MET A 294 9.37 3.99 3.74
C MET A 294 9.24 2.47 3.59
N GLN A 295 9.28 1.73 4.70
CA GLN A 295 9.13 0.28 4.66
C GLN A 295 7.73 -0.17 4.28
N SER A 296 6.69 0.58 4.66
CA SER A 296 5.31 0.26 4.27
C SER A 296 5.10 0.33 2.75
N LEU A 297 5.81 1.21 2.05
CA LEU A 297 5.73 1.34 0.59
C LEU A 297 6.12 0.07 -0.19
N ASN A 298 6.71 -0.92 0.48
CA ASN A 298 7.23 -2.16 -0.11
C ASN A 298 6.43 -3.42 0.27
N ASN A 299 5.30 -3.31 0.99
CA ASN A 299 4.61 -4.45 1.61
C ASN A 299 3.47 -5.08 0.76
N GLY A 300 3.45 -4.89 -0.56
CA GLY A 300 2.45 -5.52 -1.45
C GLY A 300 1.18 -4.70 -1.68
N GLU A 301 1.30 -3.39 -1.51
CA GLU A 301 0.25 -2.37 -1.69
C GLU A 301 -0.50 -2.47 -3.02
N MET A 302 -1.75 -1.99 -3.01
CA MET A 302 -2.56 -1.91 -4.22
C MET A 302 -2.14 -0.69 -5.06
N PRO A 303 -2.23 -0.74 -6.41
CA PRO A 303 -1.86 0.39 -7.28
C PRO A 303 -2.51 1.73 -6.93
N ARG A 304 -3.73 1.67 -6.40
CA ARG A 304 -4.49 2.82 -5.91
C ARG A 304 -3.74 3.59 -4.83
N GLU A 305 -3.11 2.88 -3.90
CA GLU A 305 -2.49 3.48 -2.71
C GLU A 305 -1.29 4.35 -3.09
N ALA A 306 -0.46 3.90 -4.03
CA ALA A 306 0.67 4.69 -4.52
C ALA A 306 0.21 5.92 -5.32
N LEU A 307 -0.87 5.80 -6.11
CA LEU A 307 -1.47 6.94 -6.80
C LEU A 307 -2.01 7.97 -5.79
N ASP A 308 -2.70 7.51 -4.75
CA ASP A 308 -3.22 8.37 -3.69
C ASP A 308 -2.08 9.04 -2.90
N ARG A 309 -0.99 8.33 -2.57
CA ARG A 309 0.18 8.94 -1.90
C ARG A 309 0.96 9.95 -2.75
N LEU A 310 0.91 9.82 -4.07
CA LEU A 310 1.41 10.87 -4.98
C LEU A 310 0.42 12.03 -5.13
N GLY A 311 -0.72 11.98 -4.43
CA GLY A 311 -1.76 13.00 -4.40
C GLY A 311 -2.49 13.15 -5.71
N LEU A 312 -2.79 12.01 -6.33
CA LEU A 312 -3.49 11.91 -7.60
C LEU A 312 -4.96 11.52 -7.44
N LYS A 313 -5.48 11.52 -6.21
CA LYS A 313 -6.89 11.23 -5.92
C LYS A 313 -7.80 12.14 -6.77
N GLY A 314 -8.74 11.54 -7.47
CA GLY A 314 -9.63 12.25 -8.40
C GLY A 314 -9.05 12.54 -9.80
N LEU A 315 -7.81 12.11 -10.08
CA LEU A 315 -7.15 12.23 -11.39
C LEU A 315 -6.94 10.89 -12.11
N TYR A 316 -7.46 9.81 -11.52
CA TYR A 316 -7.52 8.49 -12.10
C TYR A 316 -8.87 7.85 -11.76
N ARG A 317 -9.22 6.78 -12.47
CA ARG A 317 -10.38 5.94 -12.18
C ARG A 317 -10.04 4.47 -12.33
N GLN A 318 -10.86 3.61 -11.74
CA GLN A 318 -10.80 2.18 -12.05
C GLN A 318 -11.04 1.96 -13.55
N SER A 319 -10.34 0.97 -14.10
CA SER A 319 -10.32 0.65 -15.53
C SER A 319 -10.19 -0.87 -15.70
N SER A 320 -9.94 -1.32 -16.93
CA SER A 320 -9.70 -2.71 -17.28
C SER A 320 -8.36 -2.85 -18.00
N SER A 321 -7.75 -4.04 -17.91
CA SER A 321 -6.56 -4.34 -18.70
C SER A 321 -6.80 -4.19 -20.22
N SER A 322 -8.02 -4.39 -20.71
CA SER A 322 -8.35 -4.19 -22.13
C SER A 322 -8.33 -2.73 -22.56
N GLU A 323 -8.81 -1.80 -21.71
CA GLU A 323 -8.73 -0.37 -21.96
C GLU A 323 -7.27 0.12 -21.92
N LEU A 324 -6.47 -0.41 -20.99
CA LEU A 324 -5.04 -0.10 -20.98
C LEU A 324 -4.33 -0.68 -22.22
N ALA A 325 -4.68 -1.89 -22.64
CA ALA A 325 -4.15 -2.52 -23.85
C ALA A 325 -4.48 -1.75 -25.14
N SER A 326 -5.59 -1.00 -25.17
CA SER A 326 -5.94 -0.15 -26.32
C SER A 326 -5.17 1.17 -26.37
N GLY A 327 -4.28 1.43 -25.41
CA GLY A 327 -3.39 2.59 -25.40
C GLY A 327 -3.69 3.61 -24.31
N LYS A 328 -4.72 3.40 -23.48
CA LYS A 328 -4.98 4.31 -22.35
C LYS A 328 -3.85 4.21 -21.32
N LEU A 329 -3.27 5.35 -20.94
CA LEU A 329 -2.26 5.43 -19.89
C LEU A 329 -2.86 5.04 -18.53
N GLY A 330 -2.18 4.15 -17.82
CA GLY A 330 -2.65 3.66 -16.53
C GLY A 330 -1.63 2.79 -15.82
N VAL A 331 -2.07 2.18 -14.72
CA VAL A 331 -1.31 1.19 -13.97
C VAL A 331 -2.13 -0.10 -13.88
N VAL A 332 -1.44 -1.23 -13.93
CA VAL A 332 -2.02 -2.56 -13.79
C VAL A 332 -1.24 -3.38 -12.78
N ALA A 333 -1.92 -4.24 -12.03
CA ALA A 333 -1.29 -5.21 -11.15
C ALA A 333 -1.83 -6.63 -11.38
N TYR A 334 -0.90 -7.57 -11.59
CA TYR A 334 -1.13 -9.01 -11.69
C TYR A 334 0.18 -9.75 -11.39
N ASP A 335 0.12 -11.06 -11.13
CA ASP A 335 1.31 -11.90 -10.87
C ASP A 335 2.27 -11.31 -9.80
N ARG A 336 1.70 -10.63 -8.78
CA ARG A 336 2.41 -9.93 -7.68
C ARG A 336 3.30 -8.75 -8.12
N HIS A 337 3.05 -8.18 -9.29
CA HIS A 337 3.79 -7.04 -9.81
C HIS A 337 2.83 -5.93 -10.24
N SER A 338 3.18 -4.68 -9.92
CA SER A 338 2.50 -3.48 -10.43
C SER A 338 3.36 -2.83 -11.51
N MET A 339 2.73 -2.48 -12.63
CA MET A 339 3.39 -1.93 -13.82
C MET A 339 2.61 -0.73 -14.33
N VAL A 340 3.31 0.26 -14.88
CA VAL A 340 2.66 1.27 -15.72
C VAL A 340 2.39 0.67 -17.10
N VAL A 341 1.26 1.02 -17.70
CA VAL A 341 0.92 0.69 -19.10
C VAL A 341 1.00 1.96 -19.92
N ILE A 342 1.87 1.97 -20.93
CA ILE A 342 2.11 3.09 -21.83
C ILE A 342 1.93 2.57 -23.26
N ASP A 343 1.04 3.20 -24.03
CA ASP A 343 0.73 2.81 -25.41
C ASP A 343 0.42 1.31 -25.56
N GLY A 344 -0.34 0.76 -24.60
CA GLY A 344 -0.73 -0.64 -24.58
C GLY A 344 0.37 -1.61 -24.15
N ARG A 345 1.52 -1.12 -23.67
CA ARG A 345 2.67 -1.95 -23.26
C ARG A 345 2.99 -1.79 -21.77
N VAL A 346 3.22 -2.90 -21.08
CA VAL A 346 3.65 -2.87 -19.67
C VAL A 346 5.13 -2.53 -19.55
N GLU A 347 5.46 -1.76 -18.51
CA GLU A 347 6.85 -1.52 -18.11
C GLU A 347 7.32 -2.63 -17.17
N LEU A 348 8.49 -3.22 -17.46
CA LEU A 348 9.04 -4.38 -16.74
C LEU A 348 10.50 -4.14 -16.35
N TRP A 349 10.74 -3.70 -15.12
CA TRP A 349 12.11 -3.53 -14.56
C TRP A 349 13.08 -2.73 -15.43
N GLY A 350 12.61 -1.66 -16.05
CA GLY A 350 13.42 -0.84 -16.97
C GLY A 350 13.23 -1.15 -18.45
N ARG A 351 12.37 -2.11 -18.78
CA ARG A 351 12.19 -2.66 -20.14
C ARG A 351 10.76 -2.49 -20.62
N ARG A 352 10.56 -2.55 -21.94
CA ARG A 352 9.22 -2.54 -22.54
C ARG A 352 8.75 -3.98 -22.76
N GLY A 353 7.62 -4.33 -22.16
CA GLY A 353 7.01 -5.65 -22.26
C GLY A 353 5.93 -5.77 -23.34
N GLY A 354 5.10 -6.79 -23.20
CA GLY A 354 3.93 -7.03 -24.05
C GLY A 354 2.69 -6.25 -23.62
N ALA A 355 1.53 -6.69 -24.11
CA ALA A 355 0.23 -6.16 -23.68
C ALA A 355 -0.07 -6.54 -22.21
N PRO A 356 -0.81 -5.69 -21.45
CA PRO A 356 -1.18 -6.02 -20.08
C PRO A 356 -2.11 -7.24 -20.03
N LYS A 357 -1.86 -8.13 -19.07
CA LYS A 357 -2.78 -9.22 -18.74
C LYS A 357 -3.92 -8.73 -17.85
N GLN A 358 -4.95 -9.56 -17.70
CA GLN A 358 -6.05 -9.32 -16.77
C GLN A 358 -5.51 -9.14 -15.33
N GLY A 359 -5.94 -8.06 -14.69
CA GLY A 359 -5.52 -7.70 -13.34
C GLY A 359 -6.29 -6.49 -12.80
N ILE A 360 -5.86 -5.98 -11.67
CA ILE A 360 -6.40 -4.73 -11.10
C ILE A 360 -5.84 -3.58 -11.94
N ALA A 361 -6.72 -2.77 -12.52
CA ALA A 361 -6.34 -1.71 -13.45
C ALA A 361 -6.94 -0.36 -13.06
N TYR A 362 -6.14 0.68 -13.21
CA TYR A 362 -6.55 2.08 -13.09
C TYR A 362 -6.03 2.87 -14.28
N ALA A 363 -6.86 3.76 -14.81
CA ALA A 363 -6.51 4.65 -15.91
C ALA A 363 -6.48 6.09 -15.43
N PHE A 364 -5.49 6.86 -15.90
CA PHE A 364 -5.46 8.31 -15.69
C PHE A 364 -6.61 8.97 -16.48
N LEU A 365 -7.28 9.97 -15.89
CA LEU A 365 -8.43 10.64 -16.51
C LEU A 365 -8.02 11.42 -17.76
#